data_AF-A0A7H4LVZ2-F1
#
_entry.id   AF-A0A7H4LVZ2-F1
#
_cell.length_a   1.000
_cell.length_b   1.000
_cell.length_c   1.000
_cell.angle_alpha   90.00
_cell.angle_beta   90.00
_cell.angle_gamma   90.00
#
_symmetry.space_group_name_H-M   'P 1'
#
loop_
_entity.id
_entity.type
_entity.pdbx_description
1 polymer ?
#
loop_
_entity_poly.entity_id
_entity_poly.type
_entity_poly.pdbx_seq_one_letter_code
_entity_poly.pdbx_strand_id
1 'polypeptide(L)'
;MTITKLTRNDLAPDTESYQALFAQADLAHAETSLSGELQPRLFYGLEQLLVTPAISPFMLVKIPEEPEYLQWLANETRTLHQLAQTLCGVRYQVDGGKISLSPAQTAEDNFASVAPVEAADWIEAEQLFGCVRQFNGEITLQPGLVHRANGGVLILSLRALLAQPLLWMRLKNMVTRQRFDWLSFDESRPLPVSIPSMP
;
A
#
# COMPACT_ATOMS: atom_id res chain seq x y z
N MET A 1 -51.50 1.39 -33.49
CA MET A 1 -50.20 1.78 -32.89
C MET A 1 -49.10 1.19 -33.77
N THR A 2 -48.29 2.03 -34.39
CA THR A 2 -47.23 1.61 -35.31
C THR A 2 -45.91 1.69 -34.54
N ILE A 3 -45.26 0.54 -34.30
CA ILE A 3 -43.94 0.48 -33.68
C ILE A 3 -42.89 0.80 -34.75
N THR A 4 -42.21 1.93 -34.60
CA THR A 4 -41.07 2.31 -35.45
C THR A 4 -39.84 1.51 -35.00
N LYS A 5 -39.35 0.59 -35.84
CA LYS A 5 -38.10 -0.12 -35.60
C LYS A 5 -36.93 0.77 -36.01
N LEU A 6 -36.15 1.22 -35.04
CA LEU A 6 -34.87 1.89 -35.28
C LEU A 6 -33.83 0.85 -35.72
N THR A 7 -33.04 1.21 -36.73
CA THR A 7 -31.90 0.41 -37.20
C THR A 7 -30.67 0.73 -36.34
N ARG A 8 -29.64 -0.13 -36.38
CA ARG A 8 -28.40 0.06 -35.61
C ARG A 8 -27.72 1.41 -35.91
N ASN A 9 -27.86 1.92 -37.13
CA ASN A 9 -27.28 3.19 -37.54
C ASN A 9 -28.01 4.38 -36.92
N ASP A 10 -29.32 4.25 -36.66
CA ASP A 10 -30.11 5.28 -35.97
C ASP A 10 -29.78 5.38 -34.47
N LEU A 11 -28.99 4.43 -33.96
CA LEU A 11 -28.49 4.40 -32.57
C LEU A 11 -27.04 4.86 -32.46
N ALA A 12 -26.35 5.10 -33.59
CA ALA A 12 -24.99 5.61 -33.55
C ALA A 12 -25.02 7.09 -33.13
N PRO A 13 -24.14 7.51 -32.20
CA PRO A 13 -24.02 8.93 -31.88
C PRO A 13 -23.56 9.69 -33.13
N ASP A 14 -24.16 10.86 -33.39
CA ASP A 14 -23.69 11.75 -34.45
C ASP A 14 -22.34 12.34 -34.06
N THR A 15 -21.29 11.81 -34.68
CA THR A 15 -19.90 12.23 -34.45
C THR A 15 -19.38 13.18 -35.54
N GLU A 16 -20.17 13.56 -36.55
CA GLU A 16 -19.69 14.38 -37.67
C GLU A 16 -19.14 15.74 -37.19
N SER A 17 -19.86 16.36 -36.24
CA SER A 17 -19.47 17.63 -35.62
C SER A 17 -18.15 17.56 -34.81
N TYR A 18 -17.70 16.36 -34.48
CA TYR A 18 -16.51 16.12 -33.64
C TYR A 18 -15.34 15.51 -34.42
N GLN A 19 -15.50 15.20 -35.72
CA GLN A 19 -14.41 14.63 -36.53
C GLN A 19 -13.17 15.53 -36.55
N ALA A 20 -13.35 16.85 -36.62
CA ALA A 20 -12.25 17.81 -36.59
C ALA A 20 -11.53 17.86 -35.23
N LEU A 21 -12.21 17.52 -34.13
CA LEU A 21 -11.61 17.38 -32.80
C LEU A 21 -10.78 16.09 -32.74
N PHE A 22 -11.34 14.95 -33.15
CA PHE A 22 -10.64 13.66 -33.13
C PHE A 22 -9.44 13.58 -34.09
N ALA A 23 -9.40 14.41 -35.13
CA ALA A 23 -8.28 14.52 -36.06
C ALA A 23 -7.10 15.37 -35.53
N GLN A 24 -7.23 16.00 -34.35
CA GLN A 24 -6.15 16.80 -33.76
C GLN A 24 -5.02 15.91 -33.26
N ALA A 25 -3.80 16.17 -33.72
CA ALA A 25 -2.60 15.44 -33.31
C ALA A 25 -2.29 15.57 -31.80
N ASP A 26 -2.76 16.64 -31.14
CA ASP A 26 -2.60 16.83 -29.69
C ASP A 26 -3.39 15.80 -28.87
N LEU A 27 -4.56 15.34 -29.34
CA LEU A 27 -5.29 14.24 -28.69
C LEU A 27 -4.66 12.85 -28.93
N ALA A 28 -3.74 12.74 -29.89
CA ALA A 28 -3.03 11.50 -30.16
C ALA A 28 -1.82 11.28 -29.23
N HIS A 29 -1.38 12.34 -28.53
CA HIS A 29 -0.38 12.22 -27.49
C HIS A 29 -1.08 11.80 -26.21
N ALA A 30 -0.89 10.53 -25.80
CA ALA A 30 -1.29 10.11 -24.47
C ALA A 30 -0.50 10.93 -23.45
N GLU A 31 -1.15 11.92 -22.84
CA GLU A 31 -0.55 12.64 -21.72
C GLU A 31 -0.13 11.65 -20.64
N THR A 32 1.02 11.94 -20.02
CA THR A 32 1.72 11.01 -19.12
C THR A 32 0.88 10.60 -17.90
N SER A 33 -0.12 11.41 -17.51
CA SER A 33 -1.30 11.05 -16.70
C SER A 33 -2.10 12.33 -16.40
N LEU A 34 -3.38 12.40 -16.78
CA LEU A 34 -4.30 13.50 -16.42
C LEU A 34 -4.72 13.47 -14.93
N SER A 35 -4.31 12.44 -14.18
CA SER A 35 -4.73 12.21 -12.80
C SER A 35 -4.48 13.41 -11.88
N GLY A 36 -3.32 14.06 -12.01
CA GLY A 36 -2.95 15.24 -11.22
C GLY A 36 -3.87 16.44 -11.46
N GLU A 37 -4.28 16.65 -12.71
CA GLU A 37 -5.15 17.76 -13.11
C GLU A 37 -6.61 17.51 -12.75
N LEU A 38 -7.07 16.26 -12.84
CA LEU A 38 -8.43 15.87 -12.50
C LEU A 38 -8.67 15.85 -10.98
N GLN A 39 -7.65 15.55 -10.18
CA GLN A 39 -7.75 15.41 -8.72
C GLN A 39 -6.69 16.23 -7.97
N PRO A 40 -6.62 17.56 -8.17
CA PRO A 40 -5.52 18.38 -7.65
C PRO A 40 -5.43 18.37 -6.11
N ARG A 41 -6.57 18.23 -5.42
CA ARG A 41 -6.60 18.13 -3.95
C ARG A 41 -6.00 16.82 -3.43
N LEU A 42 -6.24 15.71 -4.14
CA LEU A 42 -5.67 14.41 -3.77
C LEU A 42 -4.16 14.44 -3.93
N PHE A 43 -3.68 14.89 -5.09
CA PHE A 43 -2.26 14.97 -5.40
C PHE A 43 -1.52 15.89 -4.46
N TYR A 44 -2.06 17.09 -4.18
CA TYR A 44 -1.50 17.97 -3.16
C TYR A 44 -1.41 17.27 -1.78
N GLY A 45 -2.46 16.55 -1.37
CA GLY A 45 -2.45 15.80 -0.12
C GLY A 45 -1.39 14.69 -0.08
N LEU A 46 -1.23 13.95 -1.19
CA LEU A 46 -0.20 12.93 -1.34
C LEU A 46 1.20 13.55 -1.26
N GLU A 47 1.46 14.63 -1.98
CA GLU A 47 2.74 15.35 -1.91
C GLU A 47 3.06 15.82 -0.48
N GLN A 48 2.07 16.36 0.24
CA GLN A 48 2.27 16.76 1.64
C GLN A 48 2.60 15.56 2.54
N LEU A 49 1.91 14.42 2.36
CA LEU A 49 2.19 13.19 3.09
C LEU A 49 3.63 12.70 2.84
N LEU A 50 4.10 12.77 1.60
CA LEU A 50 5.43 12.29 1.20
C LEU A 50 6.57 13.22 1.62
N VAL A 51 6.38 14.54 1.53
CA VAL A 51 7.43 15.54 1.82
C VAL A 51 7.50 15.87 3.30
N THR A 52 6.37 15.90 4.01
CA THR A 52 6.30 16.32 5.41
C THR A 52 5.58 15.29 6.28
N PRO A 53 6.18 14.10 6.50
CA PRO A 53 5.61 13.11 7.42
C PRO A 53 5.53 13.61 8.88
N ALA A 54 6.12 14.77 9.20
CA ALA A 54 6.22 15.32 10.55
C ALA A 54 4.88 15.81 11.17
N ILE A 55 3.85 16.11 10.38
CA ILE A 55 2.58 16.64 10.91
C ILE A 55 1.62 15.49 11.28
N SER A 56 1.48 14.50 10.40
CA SER A 56 0.74 13.28 10.67
C SER A 56 1.17 12.18 9.70
N PRO A 57 1.46 10.96 10.19
CA PRO A 57 1.76 9.82 9.33
C PRO A 57 0.50 9.18 8.73
N PHE A 58 -0.68 9.78 8.92
CA PHE A 58 -1.96 9.25 8.46
C PHE A 58 -2.63 10.20 7.48
N MET A 59 -3.14 9.63 6.39
CA MET A 59 -4.02 10.30 5.43
C MET A 59 -5.26 9.43 5.22
N LEU A 60 -6.44 10.06 5.21
CA LEU A 60 -7.68 9.40 4.85
C LEU A 60 -8.10 9.83 3.45
N VAL A 61 -8.23 8.87 2.54
CA VAL A 61 -8.67 9.11 1.17
C VAL A 61 -10.03 8.46 0.96
N LYS A 62 -10.98 9.23 0.43
CA LYS A 62 -12.28 8.70 0.00
C LYS A 62 -12.19 8.31 -1.47
N ILE A 63 -12.26 7.03 -1.75
CA ILE A 63 -12.33 6.46 -3.10
C ILE A 63 -13.52 5.49 -3.19
N PRO A 64 -14.03 5.22 -4.40
CA PRO A 64 -14.92 4.08 -4.64
C PRO A 64 -14.26 2.76 -4.20
N GLU A 65 -15.08 1.77 -3.81
CA GLU A 65 -14.60 0.53 -3.19
C GLU A 65 -14.04 -0.49 -4.19
N GLU A 66 -14.11 -0.22 -5.49
CA GLU A 66 -13.62 -1.12 -6.52
C GLU A 66 -12.08 -1.23 -6.48
N PRO A 67 -11.53 -2.45 -6.61
CA PRO A 67 -10.09 -2.70 -6.42
C PRO A 67 -9.20 -1.91 -7.38
N GLU A 68 -9.72 -1.54 -8.55
CA GLU A 68 -9.04 -0.73 -9.56
C GLU A 68 -8.66 0.65 -9.00
N TYR A 69 -9.51 1.27 -8.17
CA TYR A 69 -9.20 2.58 -7.59
C TYR A 69 -8.09 2.51 -6.54
N LEU A 70 -8.04 1.43 -5.77
CA LEU A 70 -6.94 1.21 -4.82
C LEU A 70 -5.61 1.01 -5.56
N GLN A 71 -5.61 0.19 -6.62
CA GLN A 71 -4.43 -0.02 -7.45
C GLN A 71 -3.99 1.26 -8.16
N TRP A 72 -4.94 2.02 -8.70
CA TRP A 72 -4.68 3.32 -9.31
C TRP A 72 -4.03 4.28 -8.30
N LEU A 73 -4.60 4.41 -7.09
CA LEU A 73 -4.04 5.25 -6.04
C LEU A 73 -2.62 4.83 -5.65
N ALA A 74 -2.37 3.53 -5.53
CA ALA A 74 -1.04 3.00 -5.24
C ALA A 74 -0.03 3.32 -6.37
N ASN A 75 -0.46 3.25 -7.62
CA ASN A 75 0.38 3.58 -8.77
C ASN A 75 0.70 5.08 -8.83
N GLU A 76 -0.29 5.94 -8.68
CA GLU A 76 -0.08 7.40 -8.65
C GLU A 76 0.83 7.81 -7.48
N THR A 77 0.62 7.22 -6.30
CA THR A 77 1.50 7.45 -5.13
C THR A 77 2.94 7.02 -5.43
N ARG A 78 3.13 5.89 -6.12
CA ARG A 78 4.47 5.40 -6.52
C ARG A 78 5.15 6.34 -7.51
N THR A 79 4.39 6.91 -8.44
CA THR A 79 4.88 7.90 -9.40
C THR A 79 5.34 9.18 -8.70
N LEU A 80 4.66 9.60 -7.63
CA LEU A 80 5.05 10.76 -6.82
C LEU A 80 6.22 10.48 -5.87
N HIS A 81 6.35 9.25 -5.40
CA HIS A 81 7.36 8.82 -4.41
C HIS A 81 8.78 8.65 -4.98
N GLN A 82 9.19 9.47 -5.95
CA GLN A 82 10.51 9.43 -6.61
C GLN A 82 11.72 9.82 -5.72
N LEU A 83 11.59 9.72 -4.39
CA LEU A 83 12.71 9.95 -3.47
C LEU A 83 13.81 8.89 -3.69
N ALA A 84 15.06 9.30 -3.45
CA ALA A 84 16.21 8.43 -3.49
C ALA A 84 15.97 7.21 -2.58
N GLN A 85 15.75 6.07 -3.23
CA GLN A 85 15.52 4.75 -2.67
C GLN A 85 16.53 4.45 -1.55
N THR A 86 16.17 4.82 -0.32
CA THR A 86 17.02 4.61 0.84
C THR A 86 16.68 3.24 1.39
N LEU A 87 17.70 2.39 1.55
CA LEU A 87 17.53 1.10 2.18
C LEU A 87 17.07 1.30 3.63
N CYS A 88 15.91 0.77 3.96
CA CYS A 88 15.31 0.80 5.28
C CYS A 88 15.17 -0.61 5.85
N GLY A 89 15.12 -0.69 7.17
CA GLY A 89 14.80 -1.90 7.89
C GLY A 89 16.00 -2.69 8.40
N VAL A 90 15.78 -3.97 8.64
CA VAL A 90 16.70 -4.83 9.41
C VAL A 90 16.86 -6.19 8.77
N ARG A 91 17.86 -6.91 9.22
CA ARG A 91 18.04 -8.33 8.97
C ARG A 91 17.92 -9.08 10.29
N TYR A 92 17.04 -10.07 10.31
CA TYR A 92 17.00 -11.05 11.40
C TYR A 92 17.81 -12.28 11.03
N GLN A 93 18.65 -12.74 11.95
CA GLN A 93 19.35 -14.02 11.84
C GLN A 93 18.82 -14.96 12.92
N VAL A 94 18.47 -16.18 12.51
CA VAL A 94 17.90 -17.20 13.40
C VAL A 94 18.91 -18.33 13.56
N ASP A 95 19.51 -18.40 14.75
CA ASP A 95 20.45 -19.46 15.13
C ASP A 95 19.77 -20.38 16.15
N GLY A 96 18.95 -21.30 15.63
CA GLY A 96 18.11 -22.18 16.45
C GLY A 96 17.08 -21.40 17.26
N GLY A 97 17.25 -21.36 18.58
CA GLY A 97 16.35 -20.64 19.50
C GLY A 97 16.72 -19.17 19.76
N LYS A 98 17.84 -18.69 19.20
CA LYS A 98 18.31 -17.31 19.40
C LYS A 98 18.12 -16.50 18.12
N ILE A 99 17.42 -15.37 18.25
CA ILE A 99 17.23 -14.42 17.15
C ILE A 99 18.06 -13.17 17.42
N SER A 100 18.91 -12.79 16.46
CA SER A 100 19.66 -11.54 16.47
C SER A 100 19.15 -10.59 15.38
N LEU A 101 19.37 -9.29 15.61
CA LEU A 101 18.95 -8.22 14.71
C LEU A 101 20.17 -7.36 14.35
N SER A 102 20.33 -7.07 13.06
CA SER A 102 21.29 -6.11 12.53
C SER A 102 20.62 -5.19 11.50
N PRO A 103 21.16 -3.99 11.24
CA PRO A 103 20.65 -3.14 10.17
C PRO A 103 20.75 -3.83 8.80
N ALA A 104 19.74 -3.64 7.95
CA ALA A 104 19.75 -4.15 6.58
C ALA A 104 20.97 -3.62 5.81
N GLN A 105 21.61 -4.50 5.03
CA GLN A 105 22.77 -4.17 4.19
C GLN A 105 22.41 -4.24 2.71
N THR A 106 21.46 -5.10 2.33
CA THR A 106 20.98 -5.22 0.95
C THR A 106 19.46 -5.26 0.89
N ALA A 107 18.89 -5.03 -0.30
CA ALA A 107 17.44 -5.05 -0.50
C ALA A 107 16.82 -6.46 -0.34
N GLU A 108 17.66 -7.50 -0.42
CA GLU A 108 17.29 -8.91 -0.31
C GLU A 108 17.29 -9.42 1.14
N ASP A 109 17.73 -8.61 2.10
CA ASP A 109 17.64 -8.95 3.52
C ASP A 109 16.15 -9.12 3.93
N ASN A 110 15.87 -10.08 4.81
CA ASN A 110 14.51 -10.59 5.06
C ASN A 110 13.48 -9.57 5.57
N PHE A 111 13.91 -8.45 6.16
CA PHE A 111 13.06 -7.35 6.61
C PHE A 111 13.59 -6.00 6.09
N ALA A 112 14.30 -6.03 4.95
CA ALA A 112 14.70 -4.84 4.24
C ALA A 112 13.57 -4.31 3.36
N SER A 113 13.61 -3.01 3.12
CA SER A 113 12.68 -2.32 2.26
C SER A 113 13.38 -1.17 1.53
N VAL A 114 12.94 -0.91 0.31
CA VAL A 114 13.45 0.18 -0.54
C VAL A 114 12.30 1.15 -0.82
N ALA A 115 11.66 1.59 0.26
CA ALA A 115 10.59 2.57 0.31
C ALA A 115 9.42 2.33 -0.71
N PRO A 116 8.77 1.15 -0.68
CA PRO A 116 7.72 0.81 -1.62
C PRO A 116 6.38 1.41 -1.19
N VAL A 117 5.49 1.50 -2.18
CA VAL A 117 4.06 1.73 -1.97
C VAL A 117 3.38 0.37 -1.97
N GLU A 118 2.93 -0.07 -0.81
CA GLU A 118 2.18 -1.31 -0.59
C GLU A 118 0.71 -1.00 -0.38
N ALA A 119 -0.18 -1.82 -0.94
CA ALA A 119 -1.62 -1.64 -0.83
C ALA A 119 -2.35 -2.95 -0.57
N ALA A 120 -3.38 -2.92 0.28
CA ALA A 120 -4.25 -4.07 0.52
C ALA A 120 -5.70 -3.66 0.82
N ASP A 121 -6.65 -4.25 0.08
CA ASP A 121 -8.09 -4.06 0.35
C ASP A 121 -8.57 -4.97 1.49
N TRP A 122 -8.15 -6.23 1.50
CA TRP A 122 -8.46 -7.19 2.56
C TRP A 122 -7.17 -7.63 3.23
N ILE A 123 -7.16 -7.64 4.57
CA ILE A 123 -5.93 -7.90 5.32
C ILE A 123 -6.21 -8.62 6.63
N GLU A 124 -5.38 -9.62 6.92
CA GLU A 124 -5.31 -10.30 8.21
C GLU A 124 -4.06 -9.93 8.99
N ALA A 125 -4.07 -10.22 10.29
CA ALA A 125 -2.99 -9.90 11.21
C ALA A 125 -1.61 -10.35 10.71
N GLU A 126 -1.47 -11.60 10.25
CA GLU A 126 -0.20 -12.14 9.75
C GLU A 126 0.27 -11.49 8.45
N GLN A 127 -0.66 -11.07 7.60
CA GLN A 127 -0.33 -10.41 6.35
C GLN A 127 0.13 -8.97 6.60
N LEU A 128 -0.51 -8.27 7.54
CA LEU A 128 -0.14 -6.90 7.90
C LEU A 128 1.18 -6.87 8.69
N PHE A 129 1.25 -7.65 9.76
CA PHE A 129 2.30 -7.57 10.76
C PHE A 129 3.36 -8.67 10.64
N GLY A 130 3.26 -9.57 9.68
CA GLY A 130 4.14 -10.72 9.58
C GLY A 130 3.80 -11.80 10.59
N CYS A 131 4.52 -12.90 10.53
CA CYS A 131 4.32 -14.00 11.46
C CYS A 131 5.63 -14.75 11.78
N VAL A 132 5.60 -15.41 12.93
CA VAL A 132 6.65 -16.33 13.37
C VAL A 132 6.13 -17.73 13.09
N ARG A 133 6.80 -18.45 12.20
CA ARG A 133 6.46 -19.83 11.87
C ARG A 133 7.43 -20.76 12.57
N GLN A 134 6.89 -21.84 13.10
CA GLN A 134 7.68 -22.90 13.69
C GLN A 134 7.29 -24.23 13.05
N PHE A 135 8.24 -24.91 12.44
CA PHE A 135 8.03 -26.23 11.83
C PHE A 135 9.21 -27.13 12.15
N ASN A 136 8.95 -28.31 12.71
CA ASN A 136 9.99 -29.28 13.11
C ASN A 136 11.11 -28.68 14.00
N GLY A 137 10.78 -27.71 14.86
CA GLY A 137 11.74 -27.05 15.74
C GLY A 137 12.54 -25.93 15.08
N GLU A 138 12.40 -25.71 13.78
CA GLU A 138 12.98 -24.58 13.05
C GLU A 138 12.05 -23.37 13.11
N ILE A 139 12.61 -22.20 13.42
CA ILE A 139 11.89 -20.94 13.52
C ILE A 139 12.19 -20.11 12.28
N THR A 140 11.15 -19.59 11.65
CA THR A 140 11.27 -18.69 10.51
C THR A 140 10.41 -17.46 10.73
N LEU A 141 10.95 -16.30 10.37
CA LEU A 141 10.25 -15.02 10.46
C LEU A 141 9.83 -14.60 9.07
N GLN A 142 8.56 -14.25 8.91
CA GLN A 142 8.01 -13.78 7.65
C GLN A 142 7.60 -12.31 7.76
N PRO A 143 8.07 -11.43 6.85
CA PRO A 143 7.68 -10.03 6.83
C PRO A 143 6.24 -9.86 6.32
N GLY A 144 5.44 -9.13 7.08
CA GLY A 144 4.16 -8.55 6.63
C GLY A 144 4.31 -7.20 5.91
N LEU A 145 3.18 -6.63 5.51
CA LEU A 145 3.09 -5.37 4.78
C LEU A 145 3.72 -4.18 5.51
N VAL A 146 3.64 -4.10 6.85
CA VAL A 146 4.28 -2.99 7.60
C VAL A 146 5.79 -2.96 7.42
N HIS A 147 6.42 -4.13 7.28
CA HIS A 147 7.86 -4.24 7.08
C HIS A 147 8.22 -3.93 5.63
N ARG A 148 7.42 -4.43 4.69
CA ARG A 148 7.61 -4.17 3.26
C ARG A 148 7.46 -2.69 2.97
N ALA A 149 6.44 -2.03 3.50
CA ALA A 149 6.20 -0.60 3.34
C ALA A 149 7.14 0.30 4.18
N ASN A 150 8.10 -0.26 4.92
CA ASN A 150 8.95 0.53 5.79
C ASN A 150 9.77 1.57 5.00
N GLY A 151 9.76 2.82 5.46
CA GLY A 151 10.35 3.95 4.74
C GLY A 151 9.54 4.45 3.54
N GLY A 152 8.38 3.84 3.23
CA GLY A 152 7.50 4.21 2.13
C GLY A 152 6.07 4.47 2.57
N VAL A 153 5.10 4.00 1.78
CA VAL A 153 3.66 4.24 2.03
C VAL A 153 2.90 2.92 2.10
N LEU A 154 2.06 2.79 3.12
CA LEU A 154 1.12 1.69 3.28
C LEU A 154 -0.31 2.18 3.10
N ILE A 155 -1.01 1.67 2.08
CA ILE A 155 -2.39 2.02 1.75
C ILE A 155 -3.30 0.86 2.15
N LEU A 156 -4.22 1.09 3.09
CA LEU A 156 -5.13 0.05 3.58
C LEU A 156 -6.58 0.50 3.41
N SER A 157 -7.44 -0.46 3.09
CA SER A 157 -8.88 -0.25 3.18
C SER A 157 -9.30 0.03 4.62
N LEU A 158 -9.95 1.18 4.84
CA LEU A 158 -10.49 1.52 6.15
C LEU A 158 -11.52 0.49 6.61
N ARG A 159 -12.30 -0.08 5.70
CA ARG A 159 -13.29 -1.13 5.99
C ARG A 159 -12.63 -2.35 6.62
N ALA A 160 -11.49 -2.80 6.09
CA ALA A 160 -10.75 -3.95 6.64
C ALA A 160 -10.22 -3.66 8.05
N LEU A 161 -9.70 -2.45 8.28
CA LEU A 161 -9.26 -2.01 9.61
C LEU A 161 -10.42 -1.94 10.62
N LEU A 162 -11.58 -1.44 10.20
CA LEU A 162 -12.77 -1.30 11.05
C LEU A 162 -13.41 -2.65 11.39
N ALA A 163 -13.32 -3.62 10.48
CA ALA A 163 -13.77 -4.99 10.74
C ALA A 163 -12.95 -5.68 11.85
N GLN A 164 -11.72 -5.20 12.12
CA GLN A 164 -10.81 -5.77 13.12
C GLN A 164 -10.17 -4.67 14.01
N PRO A 165 -10.89 -4.11 15.01
CA PRO A 165 -10.43 -2.93 15.77
C PRO A 165 -9.08 -3.09 16.49
N LEU A 166 -8.72 -4.32 16.91
CA LEU A 166 -7.44 -4.60 17.55
C LEU A 166 -6.26 -4.44 16.56
N LEU A 167 -6.47 -4.79 15.29
CA LEU A 167 -5.48 -4.62 14.24
C LEU A 167 -5.17 -3.13 14.03
N TRP A 168 -6.20 -2.27 14.00
CA TRP A 168 -6.01 -0.82 13.97
C TRP A 168 -5.25 -0.30 15.19
N MET A 169 -5.61 -0.72 16.40
CA MET A 169 -4.94 -0.27 17.62
C MET A 169 -3.45 -0.62 17.64
N ARG A 170 -3.08 -1.82 17.16
CA ARG A 170 -1.68 -2.24 17.03
C ARG A 170 -0.94 -1.41 15.98
N LEU A 171 -1.52 -1.26 14.79
CA LEU A 171 -0.93 -0.46 13.72
C LEU A 171 -0.69 0.99 14.16
N LYS A 172 -1.70 1.62 14.78
CA LYS A 172 -1.60 2.98 15.32
C LYS A 172 -0.47 3.08 16.35
N ASN A 173 -0.35 2.12 17.27
CA ASN A 173 0.73 2.11 18.25
C ASN A 173 2.11 2.00 17.61
N MET A 174 2.29 1.12 16.61
CA MET A 174 3.56 0.94 15.91
C MET A 174 3.98 2.23 15.18
N VAL A 175 3.06 2.84 14.44
CA VAL A 175 3.31 4.10 13.72
C VAL A 175 3.62 5.25 14.69
N THR A 176 2.86 5.36 15.79
CA THR A 176 3.06 6.43 16.77
C THR A 176 4.38 6.30 17.53
N ARG A 177 4.79 5.06 17.84
CA ARG A 177 6.03 4.78 18.57
C ARG A 177 7.25 4.66 17.67
N GLN A 178 7.07 4.61 16.35
CA GLN A 178 8.11 4.30 15.38
C GLN A 178 8.91 3.07 15.82
N ARG A 179 8.17 1.99 16.12
CA ARG A 179 8.75 0.75 16.62
C ARG A 179 7.80 -0.41 16.35
N PHE A 180 8.35 -1.51 15.87
CA PHE A 180 7.63 -2.76 15.74
C PHE A 180 8.07 -3.75 16.82
N ASP A 181 7.10 -4.20 17.60
CA ASP A 181 7.28 -5.23 18.62
C ASP A 181 6.62 -6.52 18.17
N TRP A 182 7.38 -7.62 18.17
CA TRP A 182 6.83 -8.95 17.94
C TRP A 182 5.93 -9.34 19.10
N LEU A 183 4.63 -9.48 18.81
CA LEU A 183 3.61 -9.85 19.80
C LEU A 183 2.76 -10.98 19.24
N SER A 184 2.42 -11.95 20.08
CA SER A 184 1.39 -12.91 19.70
C SER A 184 0.03 -12.23 19.57
N PHE A 185 -0.79 -12.69 18.63
CA PHE A 185 -2.20 -12.30 18.53
C PHE A 185 -3.08 -13.09 19.48
N ASP A 186 -2.63 -14.27 19.90
CA ASP A 186 -3.30 -15.13 20.85
C ASP A 186 -2.51 -15.12 22.16
N GLU A 187 -3.08 -14.50 23.21
CA GLU A 187 -2.45 -14.43 24.53
C GLU A 187 -2.21 -15.83 25.13
N SER A 188 -2.99 -16.84 24.73
CA SER A 188 -2.79 -18.23 25.16
C SER A 188 -1.60 -18.92 24.50
N ARG A 189 -1.05 -18.32 23.44
CA ARG A 189 0.07 -18.84 22.64
C ARG A 189 1.18 -17.79 22.58
N PRO A 190 2.05 -17.68 23.61
CA PRO A 190 3.17 -16.77 23.56
C PRO A 190 4.14 -17.15 22.44
N LEU A 191 4.98 -16.19 22.04
CA LEU A 191 6.03 -16.46 21.06
C LEU A 191 6.98 -17.54 21.60
N PRO A 192 7.43 -18.50 20.76
CA PRO A 192 8.27 -19.60 21.19
C PRO A 192 9.67 -19.13 21.62
N VAL A 193 10.09 -17.95 21.15
CA VAL A 193 11.39 -17.33 21.45
C VAL A 193 11.24 -15.82 21.59
N SER A 194 12.19 -15.19 22.29
CA SER A 194 12.29 -13.74 22.35
C SER A 194 12.86 -13.20 21.04
N ILE A 195 12.18 -12.22 20.46
CA ILE A 195 12.55 -11.61 19.17
C ILE A 195 12.88 -10.13 19.42
N PRO A 196 14.06 -9.65 19.02
CA PRO A 196 14.39 -8.23 19.12
C PRO A 196 13.38 -7.37 18.36
N SER A 197 12.93 -6.28 18.99
CA SER A 197 12.06 -5.29 18.33
C SER A 197 12.79 -4.58 17.19
N MET A 198 12.06 -4.27 16.13
CA MET A 198 12.55 -3.50 15.00
C MET A 198 12.30 -2.01 15.26
N PRO A 199 13.33 -1.15 15.09
CA PRO A 199 13.19 0.30 15.19
C PRO A 199 12.50 0.90 13.97
#